data_AF-A0A7W3XZY2-F1
#
_entry.id   AF-A0A7W3XZY2-F1
#
_cell.length_a   1.000
_cell.length_b   1.000
_cell.length_c   1.000
_cell.angle_alpha   90.00
_cell.angle_beta   90.00
_cell.angle_gamma   90.00
#
_symmetry.space_group_name_H-M   'P 1'
#
loop_
_entity.id
_entity.type
_entity.pdbx_description
1 polymer ?
#
loop_
_entity_poly.entity_id
_entity_poly.type
_entity_poly.pdbx_seq_one_letter_code
_entity_poly.pdbx_strand_id
1 'polypeptide(L)'
;MSTTNALLYCAVNGIANNTNGIGRQTKTLLATLARRHHHLSARAGAFTPYLAVPEPGPATWGYNEDDLRYARHVVEGLNGQVITLPYDTRRPFWQPDTWRQLSGEAARAAGHLADRHDKVLAIGVDTPFAGLAHHAGAHPSVEVLLALF
;
A
#
# COMPACT_ATOMS: atom_id res chain seq x y z
N MET A 1 -5.47 -11.47 21.99
CA MET A 1 -5.07 -10.82 20.72
C MET A 1 -6.30 -10.11 20.18
N SER A 2 -6.20 -8.81 19.87
CA SER A 2 -7.30 -8.10 19.21
C SER A 2 -7.26 -8.48 17.74
N THR A 3 -8.18 -9.34 17.31
CA THR A 3 -8.26 -9.88 15.95
C THR A 3 -8.98 -8.88 15.06
N THR A 4 -8.24 -7.93 14.49
CA THR A 4 -8.77 -6.90 13.58
C THR A 4 -8.41 -7.23 12.13
N ASN A 5 -9.21 -6.76 11.18
CA ASN A 5 -8.86 -6.83 9.77
C ASN A 5 -7.73 -5.84 9.44
N ALA A 6 -7.03 -6.06 8.32
CA ALA A 6 -6.07 -5.12 7.77
C ALA A 6 -6.48 -4.64 6.38
N LEU A 7 -6.18 -3.39 6.09
CA LEU A 7 -6.23 -2.82 4.74
C LEU A 7 -4.80 -2.48 4.31
N LEU A 8 -4.24 -3.18 3.34
CA LEU A 8 -2.92 -2.86 2.76
C LEU A 8 -3.11 -2.12 1.43
N TYR A 9 -2.91 -0.80 1.44
CA TYR A 9 -2.94 0.01 0.22
C TYR A 9 -1.53 0.07 -0.39
N CYS A 10 -1.35 -0.45 -1.60
CA CYS A 10 -0.07 -0.48 -2.29
C CYS A 10 -0.05 0.63 -3.35
N ALA A 11 0.77 1.66 -3.14
CA ALA A 11 0.80 2.83 -4.00
C ALA A 11 2.24 3.26 -4.31
N VAL A 12 2.45 3.71 -5.55
CA VAL A 12 3.72 4.30 -5.97
C VAL A 12 3.67 5.82 -5.82
N ASN A 13 2.59 6.45 -6.31
CA ASN A 13 2.52 7.89 -6.39
C ASN A 13 1.90 8.54 -5.13
N GLY A 14 2.22 9.81 -4.89
CA GLY A 14 1.78 10.60 -3.74
C GLY A 14 2.68 10.45 -2.52
N ILE A 15 3.69 9.56 -2.60
CA ILE A 15 4.73 9.33 -1.58
C ILE A 15 6.07 8.97 -2.26
N ALA A 16 6.13 7.87 -3.02
CA ALA A 16 7.37 7.44 -3.68
C ALA A 16 7.63 8.16 -5.01
N ASN A 17 6.58 8.55 -5.73
CA ASN A 17 6.66 9.39 -6.93
C ASN A 17 5.53 10.45 -6.93
N ASN A 18 5.70 11.63 -7.51
CA ASN A 18 4.68 12.70 -7.50
C ASN A 18 4.31 13.23 -8.89
N THR A 19 4.62 12.48 -9.94
CA THR A 19 4.63 13.05 -11.30
C THR A 19 3.33 12.85 -12.07
N ASN A 20 2.39 12.06 -11.55
CA ASN A 20 1.13 11.72 -12.23
C ASN A 20 -0.10 11.80 -11.29
N GLY A 21 -1.30 11.82 -11.88
CA GLY A 21 -2.58 11.96 -11.17
C GLY A 21 -2.85 10.94 -10.06
N ILE A 22 -2.17 9.78 -10.10
CA ILE A 22 -2.24 8.70 -9.10
C ILE A 22 -1.83 9.21 -7.71
N GLY A 23 -0.94 10.21 -7.61
CA GLY A 23 -0.56 10.77 -6.30
C GLY A 23 -1.71 11.44 -5.56
N ARG A 24 -2.74 11.91 -6.28
CA ARG A 24 -3.97 12.41 -5.66
C ARG A 24 -4.77 11.30 -4.99
N GLN A 25 -4.75 10.06 -5.50
CA GLN A 25 -5.50 8.94 -4.92
C GLN A 25 -4.96 8.58 -3.54
N THR A 26 -3.64 8.43 -3.41
CA THR A 26 -2.97 8.18 -2.12
C THR A 26 -3.26 9.31 -1.13
N LYS A 27 -3.14 10.57 -1.57
CA LYS A 27 -3.43 11.74 -0.70
C LYS A 27 -4.90 11.81 -0.29
N THR A 28 -5.83 11.50 -1.18
CA THR A 28 -7.27 11.41 -0.88
C THR A 28 -7.54 10.30 0.13
N LEU A 29 -6.98 9.11 -0.07
CA LEU A 29 -7.12 8.00 0.88
C LEU A 29 -6.62 8.41 2.27
N LEU A 30 -5.40 8.96 2.36
CA LEU A 30 -4.83 9.41 3.63
C LEU A 30 -5.68 10.49 4.30
N ALA A 31 -6.15 11.48 3.56
CA ALA A 31 -7.04 12.52 4.08
C ALA A 31 -8.38 11.95 4.57
N THR A 32 -8.91 10.94 3.87
CA THR A 32 -10.13 10.24 4.28
C THR A 32 -9.89 9.42 5.55
N LEU A 33 -8.81 8.65 5.65
CA LEU A 33 -8.47 7.89 6.85
C LEU A 33 -8.32 8.83 8.05
N ALA A 34 -7.56 9.92 7.90
CA ALA A 34 -7.33 10.90 8.96
C ALA A 34 -8.63 11.51 9.53
N ARG A 35 -9.66 11.67 8.69
CA ARG A 35 -10.90 12.38 9.06
C ARG A 35 -12.08 11.47 9.36
N ARG A 36 -12.08 10.26 8.80
CA ARG A 36 -13.29 9.41 8.70
C ARG A 36 -13.03 7.94 9.06
N HIS A 37 -11.83 7.56 9.51
CA HIS A 37 -11.54 6.15 9.84
C HIS A 37 -12.52 5.55 10.85
N HIS A 38 -12.96 6.30 11.86
CA HIS A 38 -13.97 5.81 12.82
C HIS A 38 -15.32 5.51 12.15
N HIS A 39 -15.79 6.39 11.26
CA HIS A 39 -17.02 6.17 10.49
C HIS A 39 -16.89 5.02 9.50
N LEU A 40 -15.72 4.86 8.88
CA LEU A 40 -15.44 3.73 7.99
C LEU A 40 -15.44 2.42 8.76
N SER A 41 -14.74 2.37 9.89
CA SER A 41 -14.66 1.20 10.77
C SER A 41 -16.03 0.80 11.32
N ALA A 42 -16.90 1.78 11.65
CA ALA A 42 -18.26 1.51 12.10
C ALA A 42 -19.14 0.85 11.02
N ARG A 43 -18.81 1.03 9.73
CA ARG A 43 -19.61 0.49 8.60
C ARG A 43 -19.01 -0.77 7.99
N ALA A 44 -17.69 -0.83 7.86
CA ALA A 44 -16.97 -1.92 7.21
C ALA A 44 -16.40 -2.95 8.21
N GLY A 45 -16.55 -2.71 9.51
CA GLY A 45 -15.85 -3.45 10.56
C GLY A 45 -14.50 -2.80 10.90
N ALA A 46 -14.00 -3.05 12.12
CA ALA A 46 -12.74 -2.48 12.57
C ALA A 46 -11.56 -3.00 11.73
N PHE A 47 -10.72 -2.08 11.25
CA PHE A 47 -9.53 -2.43 10.48
C PHE A 47 -8.35 -1.50 10.77
N THR A 48 -7.15 -2.07 10.67
CA THR A 48 -5.89 -1.32 10.73
C THR A 48 -5.42 -0.98 9.32
N PRO A 49 -5.19 0.29 8.97
CA PRO A 49 -4.67 0.66 7.65
C PRO A 49 -3.15 0.44 7.58
N TYR A 50 -2.67 0.00 6.44
CA TYR A 50 -1.26 -0.14 6.09
C TYR A 50 -1.04 0.47 4.71
N LEU A 51 0.15 1.00 4.49
CA LEU A 51 0.51 1.64 3.22
C LEU A 51 1.83 1.09 2.74
N ALA A 52 1.83 0.36 1.63
CA ALA A 52 3.04 -0.13 1.00
C ALA A 52 3.48 0.81 -0.13
N VAL A 53 4.74 1.24 -0.07
CA VAL A 53 5.36 2.11 -1.07
C VAL A 53 6.71 1.54 -1.52
N PRO A 54 7.11 1.71 -2.79
CA PRO A 54 8.45 1.34 -3.23
C PRO A 54 9.54 2.02 -2.41
N GLU A 55 10.67 1.33 -2.26
CA GLU A 55 11.88 1.91 -1.68
C GLU A 55 12.32 3.19 -2.40
N PRO A 56 12.54 4.30 -1.69
CA PRO A 56 13.04 5.51 -2.32
C PRO A 56 14.40 5.27 -2.97
N GLY A 57 14.57 5.74 -4.20
CA GLY A 57 15.82 5.67 -4.93
C GLY A 57 15.81 6.49 -6.22
N PRO A 58 16.90 6.44 -7.01
CA PRO A 58 17.02 7.24 -8.23
C PRO A 58 15.90 7.00 -9.25
N ALA A 59 15.32 5.80 -9.25
CA ALA A 59 14.22 5.43 -10.14
C ALA A 59 12.83 5.89 -9.65
N THR A 60 12.65 6.25 -8.37
CA THR A 60 11.41 6.80 -7.82
C THR A 60 11.50 8.34 -7.80
N TRP A 61 11.39 8.93 -8.99
CA TRP A 61 11.43 10.38 -9.15
C TRP A 61 10.25 11.06 -8.42
N GLY A 62 10.48 12.20 -7.77
CA GLY A 62 9.42 12.94 -7.09
C GLY A 62 9.04 12.42 -5.69
N TYR A 63 9.89 11.58 -5.09
CA TYR A 63 9.81 11.28 -3.66
C TYR A 63 9.82 12.58 -2.84
N ASN A 64 8.88 12.68 -1.90
CA ASN A 64 8.72 13.85 -1.05
C ASN A 64 8.65 13.42 0.42
N GLU A 65 9.59 13.91 1.22
CA GLU A 65 9.66 13.60 2.66
C GLU A 65 8.47 14.12 3.45
N ASP A 66 7.88 15.26 3.07
CA ASP A 66 6.70 15.79 3.74
C ASP A 66 5.46 14.92 3.48
N ASP A 67 5.34 14.40 2.25
CA ASP A 67 4.28 13.44 1.91
C ASP A 67 4.45 12.13 2.68
N LEU A 68 5.69 11.62 2.81
CA LEU A 68 5.96 10.44 3.63
C LEU A 68 5.67 10.71 5.12
N ARG A 69 6.08 11.87 5.65
CA ARG A 69 5.83 12.24 7.04
C ARG A 69 4.33 12.33 7.32
N TYR A 70 3.56 12.92 6.40
CA TYR A 70 2.11 12.96 6.48
C TYR A 70 1.50 11.56 6.46
N ALA A 71 1.95 10.70 5.54
CA ALA A 71 1.46 9.33 5.45
C ALA A 71 1.73 8.53 6.72
N ARG A 72 2.94 8.62 7.29
CA ARG A 72 3.28 8.00 8.57
C ARG A 72 2.40 8.52 9.69
N HIS A 73 2.26 9.84 9.82
CA HIS A 73 1.42 10.45 10.85
C HIS A 73 -0.02 9.89 10.82
N VAL A 74 -0.62 9.78 9.64
CA VAL A 74 -1.98 9.23 9.49
C VAL A 74 -2.03 7.73 9.76
N VAL A 75 -1.18 6.95 9.10
CA VAL A 75 -1.26 5.48 9.11
C VAL A 75 -0.83 4.93 10.48
N GLU A 76 0.30 5.40 11.01
CA GLU A 76 0.83 4.94 12.30
C GLU A 76 -0.02 5.47 13.47
N GLY A 77 -0.62 6.65 13.32
CA GLY A 77 -1.62 7.18 14.26
C GLY A 77 -2.89 6.31 14.37
N LEU A 78 -3.12 5.42 13.39
CA LEU A 78 -4.21 4.44 13.37
C LEU A 78 -3.71 3.02 13.68
N ASN A 79 -2.57 2.88 14.37
CA ASN A 79 -1.87 1.63 14.69
C ASN A 79 -1.38 0.83 13.47
N GLY A 80 -1.34 1.49 12.31
CA GLY A 80 -0.84 0.96 11.06
C GLY A 80 0.66 1.06 10.90
N GLN A 81 1.13 0.83 9.67
CA GLN A 81 2.52 1.05 9.29
C GLN A 81 2.64 1.46 7.81
N VAL A 82 3.56 2.38 7.52
CA VAL A 82 4.07 2.59 6.15
C VAL A 82 5.19 1.59 5.88
N ILE A 83 4.93 0.63 4.99
CA ILE A 83 5.82 -0.47 4.62
C ILE A 83 6.59 -0.08 3.37
N THR A 84 7.91 -0.21 3.43
CA THR A 84 8.77 0.00 2.26
C THR A 84 8.95 -1.32 1.52
N LEU A 85 8.73 -1.31 0.21
CA LEU A 85 8.87 -2.45 -0.69
C LEU A 85 10.24 -2.39 -1.38
N PRO A 86 11.19 -3.28 -1.04
CA PRO A 86 12.52 -3.25 -1.63
C PRO A 86 12.48 -3.64 -3.11
N TYR A 87 13.22 -2.92 -3.94
CA TYR A 87 13.41 -3.30 -5.35
C TYR A 87 14.78 -2.84 -5.86
N ASP A 88 15.19 -3.27 -7.06
CA ASP A 88 16.42 -2.77 -7.67
C ASP A 88 16.24 -1.30 -8.12
N THR A 89 16.55 -0.35 -7.24
CA THR A 89 16.40 1.10 -7.45
C THR A 89 17.27 1.66 -8.58
N ARG A 90 18.17 0.84 -9.15
CA ARG A 90 19.03 1.19 -10.29
C ARG A 90 18.39 0.83 -11.64
N ARG A 91 17.33 0.02 -11.63
CA ARG A 91 16.59 -0.32 -12.86
C ARG A 91 15.52 0.73 -13.15
N PRO A 92 15.14 0.92 -14.42
CA PRO A 92 14.01 1.79 -14.75
C PRO A 92 12.74 1.31 -14.05
N PHE A 93 12.05 2.24 -13.39
CA PHE A 93 10.87 1.93 -12.56
C PHE A 93 9.70 1.39 -13.40
N TRP A 94 9.47 1.99 -14.57
CA TRP A 94 8.35 1.68 -15.47
C TRP A 94 8.67 0.51 -16.41
N GLN A 95 9.11 -0.61 -15.84
CA GLN A 95 9.42 -1.84 -16.57
C GLN A 95 8.70 -3.03 -15.92
N PRO A 96 8.20 -3.99 -16.72
CA PRO A 96 7.46 -5.14 -16.19
C PRO A 96 8.20 -5.94 -15.12
N ASP A 97 9.52 -6.08 -15.23
CA ASP A 97 10.32 -6.80 -14.24
C ASP A 97 10.35 -6.10 -12.88
N THR A 98 10.43 -4.76 -12.87
CA THR A 98 10.33 -3.97 -11.63
C THR A 98 8.95 -4.12 -11.01
N TRP A 99 7.88 -4.11 -11.82
CA TRP A 99 6.50 -4.27 -11.32
C TRP A 99 6.25 -5.68 -10.78
N ARG A 100 6.82 -6.70 -11.42
CA ARG A 100 6.79 -8.08 -10.90
C ARG A 100 7.45 -8.16 -9.52
N GLN A 101 8.62 -7.53 -9.37
CA GLN A 101 9.29 -7.46 -8.08
C GLN A 101 8.43 -6.75 -7.02
N LEU A 102 7.94 -5.53 -7.32
CA LEU A 102 7.09 -4.77 -6.40
C LEU A 102 5.81 -5.51 -6.01
N SER A 103 5.16 -6.17 -6.97
CA SER A 103 3.98 -6.99 -6.73
C SER A 103 4.30 -8.18 -5.82
N GLY A 104 5.45 -8.83 -6.00
CA GLY A 104 5.93 -9.90 -5.12
C GLY A 104 6.22 -9.44 -3.69
N GLU A 105 6.84 -8.27 -3.54
CA GLU A 105 7.09 -7.68 -2.22
C GLU A 105 5.80 -7.26 -1.51
N ALA A 106 4.87 -6.65 -2.23
CA ALA A 106 3.56 -6.29 -1.71
C ALA A 106 2.76 -7.53 -1.28
N ALA A 107 2.80 -8.61 -2.05
CA ALA A 107 2.22 -9.90 -1.69
C ALA A 107 2.83 -10.47 -0.40
N ARG A 108 4.15 -10.40 -0.26
CA ARG A 108 4.83 -10.86 0.97
C ARG A 108 4.43 -10.01 2.17
N ALA A 109 4.33 -8.69 2.01
CA ALA A 109 3.85 -7.80 3.05
C ALA A 109 2.40 -8.15 3.47
N ALA A 110 1.52 -8.46 2.51
CA ALA A 110 0.16 -8.91 2.79
C ALA A 110 0.14 -10.23 3.58
N GLY A 111 1.00 -11.19 3.23
CA GLY A 111 1.15 -12.45 3.98
C GLY A 111 1.57 -12.22 5.44
N HIS A 112 2.59 -11.39 5.69
CA HIS A 112 3.00 -11.04 7.05
C HIS A 112 1.94 -10.28 7.86
N LEU A 113 1.02 -9.57 7.19
CA LEU A 113 -0.14 -8.98 7.85
C LEU A 113 -1.17 -10.04 8.22
N ALA A 114 -1.37 -11.06 7.37
CA ALA A 114 -2.29 -12.15 7.64
C ALA A 114 -1.87 -13.03 8.83
N ASP A 115 -0.58 -13.03 9.19
CA ASP A 115 -0.10 -13.67 10.44
C ASP A 115 -0.58 -12.95 11.72
N ARG A 116 -1.03 -11.69 11.60
CA ARG A 116 -1.39 -10.80 12.71
C ARG A 116 -2.85 -10.33 12.70
N HIS A 117 -3.53 -10.53 11.58
CA HIS A 117 -4.88 -10.06 11.30
C HIS A 117 -5.74 -11.18 10.74
N ASP A 118 -7.03 -11.20 11.05
CA ASP A 118 -7.95 -12.26 10.59
C ASP A 118 -8.06 -12.29 9.07
N LYS A 119 -8.17 -11.10 8.48
CA LYS A 119 -8.24 -10.88 7.05
C LYS A 119 -7.43 -9.66 6.65
N VAL A 120 -6.88 -9.71 5.45
CA VAL A 120 -6.14 -8.62 4.81
C VAL A 120 -6.79 -8.33 3.47
N LEU A 121 -7.27 -7.12 3.28
CA LEU A 121 -7.60 -6.60 1.95
C LEU A 121 -6.38 -5.85 1.41
N ALA A 122 -5.73 -6.40 0.39
CA ALA A 122 -4.62 -5.76 -0.30
C ALA A 122 -5.12 -5.05 -1.58
N ILE A 123 -5.01 -3.74 -1.62
CA ILE A 123 -5.38 -2.91 -2.78
C ILE A 123 -4.12 -2.54 -3.54
N GLY A 124 -3.93 -3.11 -4.73
CA GLY A 124 -2.92 -2.69 -5.69
C GLY A 124 -3.39 -1.49 -6.50
N VAL A 125 -2.66 -0.39 -6.49
CA VAL A 125 -3.02 0.81 -7.25
C VAL A 125 -2.20 0.88 -8.53
N ASP A 126 -2.89 0.87 -9.67
CA ASP A 126 -2.30 1.02 -10.99
C ASP A 126 -1.35 -0.12 -11.41
N THR A 127 -0.79 0.01 -12.61
CA THR A 127 0.04 -0.95 -13.35
C THR A 127 1.23 -1.52 -12.57
N PRO A 128 1.93 -0.79 -11.67
CA PRO A 128 3.03 -1.39 -10.90
C PRO A 128 2.61 -2.54 -9.98
N PHE A 129 1.33 -2.61 -9.61
CA PHE A 129 0.76 -3.66 -8.76
C PHE A 129 -0.20 -4.59 -9.51
N ALA A 130 -0.25 -4.56 -10.84
CA ALA A 130 -1.12 -5.42 -11.64
C ALA A 130 -0.86 -6.93 -11.41
N GLY A 131 0.35 -7.30 -11.02
CA GLY A 131 0.72 -8.68 -10.68
C GLY A 131 0.38 -9.11 -9.25
N LEU A 132 -0.14 -8.22 -8.40
CA LEU A 132 -0.30 -8.48 -6.97
C LEU A 132 -1.16 -9.72 -6.68
N ALA A 133 -2.28 -9.88 -7.37
CA ALA A 133 -3.17 -11.03 -7.19
C ALA A 133 -2.50 -12.36 -7.55
N HIS A 134 -1.66 -12.36 -8.59
CA HIS A 134 -0.90 -13.53 -9.00
C HIS A 134 0.14 -13.92 -7.93
N HIS A 135 0.79 -12.94 -7.30
CA HIS A 135 1.83 -13.17 -6.29
C HIS A 135 1.31 -13.44 -4.89
N ALA A 136 0.18 -12.85 -4.48
CA ALA A 136 -0.44 -13.11 -3.17
C ALA A 136 -0.87 -14.57 -3.02
N GLY A 137 -1.02 -15.28 -4.14
CA GLY A 137 -1.41 -16.68 -4.17
C GLY A 137 -2.81 -16.89 -3.57
N ALA A 138 -3.12 -18.14 -3.25
CA ALA A 138 -4.38 -18.52 -2.60
C ALA A 138 -4.31 -18.37 -1.07
N HIS A 139 -3.59 -17.38 -0.54
CA HIS A 139 -3.52 -17.20 0.91
C HIS A 139 -4.94 -16.95 1.44
N PRO A 140 -5.49 -17.82 2.30
CA PRO A 140 -6.94 -17.85 2.58
C PRO A 140 -7.45 -16.59 3.28
N SER A 141 -6.54 -15.87 3.96
CA SER A 141 -6.83 -14.61 4.65
C SER A 141 -6.49 -13.35 3.86
N VAL A 142 -5.99 -13.47 2.61
CA VAL A 142 -5.64 -12.29 1.78
C VAL A 142 -6.60 -12.20 0.61
N GLU A 143 -7.36 -11.13 0.56
CA GLU A 143 -8.17 -10.74 -0.60
C GLU A 143 -7.45 -9.61 -1.34
N VAL A 144 -7.33 -9.72 -2.67
CA VAL A 144 -6.66 -8.71 -3.50
C VAL A 144 -7.66 -7.98 -4.36
N LEU A 145 -7.58 -6.65 -4.36
CA LEU A 145 -8.30 -5.79 -5.28
C LEU A 145 -7.30 -4.96 -6.09
N LEU A 146 -7.46 -4.95 -7.42
CA LEU A 146 -6.68 -4.10 -8.31
C LEU A 146 -7.52 -2.88 -8.70
N ALA A 147 -6.98 -1.69 -8.45
CA ALA A 147 -7.60 -0.42 -8.79
C ALA A 147 -6.84 0.25 -9.95
N LEU A 148 -7.30 0.02 -11.18
CA LEU A 148 -6.78 0.64 -12.41
C LEU A 148 -7.61 1.89 -12.74
N PHE A 149 -6.95 2.99 -13.09
CA PHE A 149 -7.59 4.28 -13.39
C PHE A 149 -6.99 4.93 -14.62
#